data_AF-A0A377V129-F1
#
_entry.id   AF-A0A377V129-F1
#
_cell.length_a   1.000
_cell.length_b   1.000
_cell.length_c   1.000
_cell.angle_alpha   90.00
_cell.angle_beta   90.00
_cell.angle_gamma   90.00
#
_symmetry.space_group_name_H-M   'P 1'
#
loop_
_entity.id
_entity.type
_entity.pdbx_description
1 polymer ?
#
loop_
_entity_poly.entity_id
_entity_poly.type
_entity_poly.pdbx_seq_one_letter_code
_entity_poly.pdbx_strand_id
1 'polypeptide(L)'
;MAWLDLRFLFWLAPIVVSLILSPFVSAISSRATVGLRTKRWKLFLIPEEYSPPQVLKDTDAYLTMNRQRSLDDGFMHAVFNPSFNALATAMATARHRQGHILEIARERHVEQALNETPDKLNRDRRLVLLSDPVTMSRLHYRVWAAPEKYSSWVNAYQQLALNPLALKTK
;
A
#
# COMPACT_ATOMS: atom_id res chain seq x y z
N MET A 1 20.95 70.45 8.74
CA MET A 1 20.62 69.64 9.93
C MET A 1 19.18 69.21 9.83
N ALA A 2 18.91 67.99 9.35
CA ALA A 2 17.57 67.46 9.31
C ALA A 2 17.13 67.11 10.75
N TRP A 3 16.30 67.96 11.34
CA TRP A 3 15.63 67.65 12.60
C TRP A 3 14.56 66.57 12.33
N LEU A 4 14.66 65.43 13.03
CA LEU A 4 13.65 64.39 13.00
C LEU A 4 12.47 64.80 13.89
N ASP A 5 11.31 65.03 13.28
CA ASP A 5 10.06 65.25 14.01
C ASP A 5 9.61 63.94 14.68
N LEU A 6 9.42 63.95 16.01
CA LEU A 6 8.95 62.80 16.78
C LEU A 6 7.60 62.26 16.27
N ARG A 7 6.77 63.10 15.64
CA ARG A 7 5.50 62.67 15.03
C ARG A 7 5.71 61.66 13.90
N PHE A 8 6.79 61.80 13.14
CA PHE A 8 7.15 60.87 12.07
C PHE A 8 7.57 59.49 12.62
N LEU A 9 8.25 59.45 13.77
CA LEU A 9 8.60 58.20 14.45
C LEU A 9 7.35 57.40 14.81
N PHE A 10 6.34 58.04 15.42
CA PHE A 10 5.09 57.36 15.78
C PHE A 10 4.29 56.93 14.55
N TRP A 11 4.38 57.66 13.44
CA TRP A 11 3.77 57.28 12.17
C TRP A 11 4.44 56.03 11.54
N LEU A 12 5.77 55.92 11.61
CA LEU A 12 6.55 54.80 11.07
C LEU A 12 6.64 53.59 12.03
N ALA A 13 6.44 53.81 13.33
CA ALA A 13 6.59 52.81 14.38
C ALA A 13 5.87 51.48 14.11
N PRO A 14 4.60 51.43 13.63
CA PRO A 14 3.91 50.17 13.37
C PRO A 14 4.64 49.27 12.36
N ILE A 15 5.28 49.87 11.35
CA ILE A 15 6.00 49.15 10.29
C ILE A 15 7.30 48.58 10.85
N VAL A 16 8.09 49.42 11.53
CA VAL A 16 9.41 49.01 12.06
C VAL A 16 9.27 48.00 13.18
N VAL A 17 8.29 48.17 14.08
CA VAL A 17 8.01 47.21 15.16
C VAL A 17 7.59 45.86 14.56
N SER A 18 6.73 45.85 13.54
CA SER A 18 6.33 44.61 12.87
C SER A 18 7.52 43.90 12.21
N LEU A 19 8.43 44.66 11.57
CA LEU A 19 9.62 44.12 10.93
C LEU A 19 10.59 43.47 11.94
N ILE A 20 10.78 44.13 13.08
CA ILE A 20 11.64 43.63 14.16
C ILE A 20 11.02 42.39 14.81
N LEU A 21 9.70 42.38 15.01
CA LEU A 21 9.00 41.26 15.68
C LEU A 21 8.89 40.02 14.79
N SER A 22 8.87 40.20 13.46
CA SER A 22 8.73 39.13 12.46
C SER A 22 9.65 37.91 12.68
N PRO A 23 11.00 38.05 12.78
CA PRO A 23 11.88 36.91 13.01
C PRO A 23 11.62 36.19 14.33
N PHE A 24 11.25 36.91 15.39
CA PHE A 24 10.93 36.30 16.69
C PHE A 24 9.62 35.51 16.64
N VAL A 25 8.58 36.06 16.03
CA VAL A 25 7.29 35.37 15.85
C VAL A 25 7.47 34.12 15.00
N SER A 26 8.25 34.22 13.91
CA SER A 26 8.59 33.08 13.06
C SER A 26 9.36 32.00 13.82
N ALA A 27 10.36 32.38 14.60
CA ALA A 27 11.13 31.44 15.42
C ALA A 27 10.28 30.79 16.52
N ILE A 28 9.33 31.50 17.13
CA ILE A 28 8.46 30.93 18.17
C ILE A 28 7.38 30.03 17.56
N SER A 29 6.73 30.43 16.47
CA SER A 29 5.64 29.68 15.84
C SER A 29 6.12 28.41 15.11
N SER A 30 7.33 28.43 14.57
CA SER A 30 7.94 27.27 13.90
C SER A 30 8.39 26.17 14.87
N ARG A 31 8.44 26.44 16.19
CA ARG A 31 8.85 25.42 17.17
C ARG A 31 7.80 24.34 17.32
N ALA A 32 8.23 23.09 17.11
CA ALA A 32 7.40 21.91 17.34
C ALA A 32 6.80 21.85 18.75
N THR A 33 7.48 22.38 19.77
CA THR A 33 6.96 22.42 21.15
C THR A 33 5.69 23.25 21.30
N VAL A 34 5.61 24.39 20.60
CA VAL A 34 4.42 25.24 20.57
C VAL A 34 3.31 24.54 19.80
N GLY A 35 3.62 23.96 18.63
CA GLY A 35 2.68 23.16 17.84
C GLY A 35 2.12 21.94 18.57
N LEU A 36 2.93 21.23 19.36
CA LEU A 36 2.46 20.10 20.17
C LEU A 36 1.58 20.56 21.34
N ARG A 37 1.83 21.74 21.91
CA ARG A 37 0.96 22.34 22.94
C ARG A 37 -0.39 22.75 22.36
N THR A 38 -0.41 23.44 21.22
CA THR A 38 -1.66 23.82 20.54
C THR A 38 -2.46 22.58 20.13
N LYS A 39 -1.81 21.53 19.63
CA LYS A 39 -2.41 20.21 19.37
C LYS A 39 -3.04 19.60 20.63
N ARG A 40 -2.35 19.60 21.78
CA ARG A 40 -2.92 19.10 23.06
C ARG A 40 -4.14 19.89 23.51
N TRP A 41 -4.17 21.20 23.20
CA TRP A 41 -5.30 22.07 23.46
C TRP A 41 -6.38 22.00 22.37
N LYS A 42 -6.22 21.11 21.38
CA LYS A 42 -7.12 20.92 20.23
C LYS A 42 -7.30 22.18 19.38
N LEU A 43 -6.34 23.10 19.45
CA LEU A 43 -6.29 24.25 18.55
C LEU A 43 -5.75 23.76 17.20
N PHE A 44 -6.45 24.08 16.12
CA PHE A 44 -6.13 23.68 14.73
C PHE A 44 -6.27 22.19 14.41
N LEU A 45 -6.98 21.40 15.23
CA LEU A 45 -7.35 20.02 14.89
C LEU A 45 -8.80 19.96 14.38
N ILE A 46 -9.04 19.07 13.42
CA ILE A 46 -10.40 18.69 13.03
C ILE A 46 -10.99 17.69 14.04
N PRO A 47 -12.33 17.55 14.14
CA PRO A 47 -12.98 16.56 15.01
C PRO A 47 -12.45 15.13 14.88
N GLU A 48 -12.11 14.71 13.66
CA GLU A 48 -11.62 13.37 13.35
C GLU A 48 -10.22 13.10 13.90
N GLU A 49 -9.41 14.15 14.12
CA GLU A 49 -8.04 14.02 14.61
C GLU A 49 -7.96 13.87 16.14
N TYR A 50 -8.88 14.49 16.89
CA TYR A 50 -8.93 14.35 18.35
C TYR A 50 -10.03 13.40 18.85
N SER A 51 -11.06 13.15 18.04
CA SER A 51 -12.14 12.21 18.32
C SER A 51 -12.49 11.43 17.04
N PRO A 52 -11.61 10.51 16.60
CA PRO A 52 -11.84 9.77 15.37
C PRO A 52 -13.15 8.99 15.44
N PRO A 53 -14.01 9.07 14.41
CA PRO A 53 -15.23 8.27 14.34
C PRO A 53 -14.88 6.78 14.29
N GLN A 54 -15.86 5.95 14.67
CA GLN A 54 -15.66 4.51 14.78
C GLN A 54 -15.13 3.90 13.48
N VAL A 55 -15.60 4.38 12.32
CA VAL A 55 -15.14 3.92 11.00
C VAL A 55 -13.62 4.07 10.81
N LEU A 56 -13.01 5.18 11.27
CA LEU A 56 -11.56 5.37 11.15
C LEU A 56 -10.80 4.45 12.10
N LYS A 57 -11.30 4.27 13.33
CA LYS A 57 -10.71 3.33 14.30
C LYS A 57 -10.77 1.89 13.79
N ASP A 58 -11.91 1.49 13.24
CA ASP A 58 -12.11 0.17 12.66
C ASP A 58 -11.20 -0.01 11.45
N THR A 59 -11.09 1.00 10.58
CA THR A 59 -10.19 0.95 9.42
C THR A 59 -8.73 0.77 9.83
N ASP A 60 -8.27 1.50 10.85
CA ASP A 60 -6.92 1.35 11.39
C ASP A 60 -6.70 -0.04 12.02
N ALA A 61 -7.69 -0.55 12.74
CA ALA A 61 -7.67 -1.90 13.29
C ALA A 61 -7.60 -2.95 12.18
N TYR A 62 -8.44 -2.85 11.14
CA TYR A 62 -8.41 -3.74 9.97
C TYR A 62 -7.11 -3.63 9.19
N LEU A 63 -6.53 -2.44 9.06
CA LEU A 63 -5.23 -2.24 8.43
C LEU A 63 -4.13 -2.97 9.22
N THR A 64 -4.14 -2.84 10.53
CA THR A 64 -3.20 -3.53 11.43
C THR A 64 -3.36 -5.05 11.32
N MET A 65 -4.60 -5.56 11.34
CA MET A 65 -4.88 -6.98 11.15
C MET A 65 -4.41 -7.47 9.77
N ASN A 66 -4.66 -6.71 8.69
CA ASN A 66 -4.23 -7.09 7.34
C ASN A 66 -2.70 -7.12 7.21
N ARG A 67 -1.99 -6.20 7.88
CA ARG A 67 -0.53 -6.22 7.93
C ARG A 67 -0.01 -7.47 8.66
N GLN A 68 -0.62 -7.83 9.79
CA GLN A 68 -0.27 -9.05 10.52
C GLN A 68 -0.54 -10.32 9.72
N ARG A 69 -1.55 -10.30 8.84
CA ARG A 69 -1.92 -11.40 7.93
C ARG A 69 -1.24 -11.34 6.57
N SER A 70 -0.26 -10.45 6.39
CA SER A 70 0.44 -10.33 5.12
C SER A 70 1.10 -11.66 4.74
N LEU A 71 1.07 -11.96 3.45
CA LEU A 71 1.68 -13.15 2.88
C LEU A 71 2.97 -12.73 2.19
N ASP A 72 4.10 -13.15 2.76
CA ASP A 72 5.36 -13.18 2.02
C ASP A 72 5.19 -14.14 0.83
N ASP A 73 5.75 -13.81 -0.32
CA ASP A 73 5.60 -14.59 -1.57
C ASP A 73 4.13 -14.94 -1.92
N GLY A 74 3.20 -14.00 -1.70
CA GLY A 74 1.77 -14.20 -1.93
C GLY A 74 1.39 -14.71 -3.33
N PHE A 75 2.20 -14.45 -4.36
CA PHE A 75 2.03 -15.06 -5.69
C PHE A 75 2.16 -16.59 -5.62
N MET A 76 3.22 -17.11 -5.01
CA MET A 76 3.44 -18.55 -4.89
C MET A 76 2.32 -19.20 -4.05
N HIS A 77 1.88 -18.54 -2.97
CA HIS A 77 0.71 -19.00 -2.23
C HIS A 77 -0.57 -19.02 -3.08
N ALA A 78 -0.80 -18.02 -3.93
CA ALA A 78 -1.94 -18.03 -4.86
C ALA A 78 -1.84 -19.11 -5.94
N VAL A 79 -0.62 -19.49 -6.36
CA VAL A 79 -0.40 -20.59 -7.33
C VAL A 79 -0.67 -21.95 -6.70
N PHE A 80 -0.21 -22.18 -5.47
CA PHE A 80 -0.17 -23.53 -4.91
C PHE A 80 -1.26 -23.84 -3.89
N ASN A 81 -1.68 -22.87 -3.09
CA ASN A 81 -2.70 -23.10 -2.05
C ASN A 81 -4.11 -22.97 -2.66
N PRO A 82 -4.97 -24.00 -2.55
CA PRO A 82 -6.31 -23.97 -3.17
C PRO A 82 -7.19 -22.82 -2.67
N SER A 83 -7.12 -22.50 -1.37
CA SER A 83 -7.94 -21.42 -0.78
C SER A 83 -7.48 -20.05 -1.26
N PHE A 84 -6.16 -19.80 -1.32
CA PHE A 84 -5.64 -18.56 -1.87
C PHE A 84 -5.81 -18.46 -3.38
N ASN A 85 -5.72 -19.58 -4.11
CA ASN A 85 -6.03 -19.59 -5.53
C ASN A 85 -7.48 -19.21 -5.81
N ALA A 86 -8.42 -19.81 -5.07
CA ALA A 86 -9.84 -19.49 -5.16
C ALA A 86 -10.10 -18.01 -4.84
N LEU A 87 -9.48 -17.48 -3.77
CA LEU A 87 -9.59 -16.08 -3.39
C LEU A 87 -9.00 -15.15 -4.47
N ALA A 88 -7.80 -15.42 -4.96
CA ALA A 88 -7.13 -14.62 -5.99
C ALA A 88 -7.95 -14.62 -7.29
N THR A 89 -8.47 -15.79 -7.69
CA THR A 89 -9.31 -15.94 -8.88
C THR A 89 -10.65 -15.21 -8.71
N ALA A 90 -11.27 -15.26 -7.53
CA ALA A 90 -12.54 -14.57 -7.27
C ALA A 90 -12.38 -13.04 -7.20
N MET A 91 -11.24 -12.55 -6.68
CA MET A 91 -10.95 -11.12 -6.55
C MET A 91 -10.39 -10.49 -7.83
N ALA A 92 -9.88 -11.31 -8.77
CA ALA A 92 -9.40 -10.80 -10.04
C ALA A 92 -10.56 -10.25 -10.87
N THR A 93 -10.46 -8.99 -11.27
CA THR A 93 -11.49 -8.32 -12.05
C THR A 93 -11.51 -8.86 -13.48
N ALA A 94 -12.40 -9.82 -13.73
CA ALA A 94 -12.66 -10.40 -15.04
C ALA A 94 -13.18 -9.37 -16.05
N ARG A 95 -12.30 -8.61 -16.71
CA ARG A 95 -12.65 -7.84 -17.92
C ARG A 95 -12.74 -8.79 -19.12
N HIS A 96 -13.69 -9.71 -19.12
CA HIS A 96 -13.73 -10.78 -20.11
C HIS A 96 -14.62 -10.42 -21.29
N ARG A 97 -13.98 -9.93 -22.37
CA ARG A 97 -14.54 -10.07 -23.71
C ARG A 97 -14.15 -11.46 -24.21
N GLN A 98 -15.12 -12.31 -24.49
CA GLN A 98 -14.85 -13.64 -25.08
C GLN A 98 -14.26 -13.43 -26.48
N GLY A 99 -13.04 -13.93 -26.70
CA GLY A 99 -12.34 -13.77 -27.97
C GLY A 99 -11.20 -14.79 -28.09
N HIS A 100 -11.11 -15.42 -29.26
CA HIS A 100 -10.14 -16.48 -29.53
C HIS A 100 -8.68 -15.99 -29.37
N ILE A 101 -8.39 -14.75 -29.76
CA ILE A 101 -7.05 -14.14 -29.62
C ILE A 101 -6.65 -14.02 -28.15
N LEU A 102 -7.59 -13.67 -27.27
CA LEU A 102 -7.34 -13.53 -25.84
C LEU A 102 -7.01 -14.90 -25.22
N GLU A 103 -7.72 -15.95 -25.62
CA GLU A 103 -7.44 -17.32 -25.16
C GLU A 103 -6.04 -17.80 -25.56
N ILE A 104 -5.62 -17.51 -26.81
CA ILE A 104 -4.25 -17.84 -27.26
C ILE A 104 -3.21 -17.07 -26.43
N ALA A 105 -3.46 -15.79 -26.14
CA ALA A 105 -2.56 -14.98 -25.34
C ALA A 105 -2.44 -15.51 -23.89
N ARG A 106 -3.57 -15.90 -23.27
CA ARG A 106 -3.60 -16.53 -21.94
C ARG A 106 -2.77 -17.81 -21.91
N GLU A 107 -3.00 -18.69 -22.88
CA GLU A 107 -2.29 -19.97 -22.96
C GLU A 107 -0.78 -19.75 -23.08
N ARG A 108 -0.38 -18.79 -23.94
CA ARG A 108 1.02 -18.40 -24.10
C ARG A 108 1.62 -17.84 -22.80
N HIS A 109 0.89 -17.01 -22.06
CA HIS A 109 1.36 -16.47 -20.78
C HIS A 109 1.58 -17.56 -19.73
N VAL A 110 0.66 -18.53 -19.63
CA VAL A 110 0.81 -19.67 -18.71
C VAL A 110 2.01 -20.54 -19.10
N GLU A 111 2.16 -20.84 -20.39
CA GLU A 111 3.30 -21.63 -20.88
C GLU A 111 4.64 -20.94 -20.66
N GLN A 112 4.74 -19.65 -20.99
CA GLN A 112 5.96 -18.87 -20.78
C GLN A 112 6.33 -18.81 -19.30
N ALA A 113 5.35 -18.63 -18.41
CA ALA A 113 5.59 -18.63 -16.97
C ALA A 113 6.13 -19.98 -16.49
N LEU A 114 5.49 -21.08 -16.88
CA LEU A 114 5.85 -22.43 -16.42
C LEU A 114 7.14 -22.99 -17.04
N ASN A 115 7.61 -22.42 -18.16
CA ASN A 115 8.89 -22.79 -18.77
C ASN A 115 10.09 -22.14 -18.07
N GLU A 116 9.85 -21.11 -17.24
CA GLU A 116 10.87 -20.45 -16.43
C GLU A 116 10.82 -20.96 -14.97
N THR A 117 11.88 -20.72 -14.20
CA THR A 117 11.85 -20.93 -12.76
C THR A 117 11.07 -19.80 -12.08
N PRO A 118 10.41 -20.05 -10.93
CA PRO A 118 9.60 -19.04 -10.25
C PRO A 118 10.38 -17.75 -9.92
N ASP A 119 11.69 -17.86 -9.64
CA ASP A 119 12.57 -16.73 -9.34
C ASP A 119 12.85 -15.82 -10.54
N LYS A 120 12.81 -16.38 -11.77
CA LYS A 120 13.03 -15.60 -13.01
C LYS A 120 11.80 -14.78 -13.40
N LEU A 121 10.65 -15.07 -12.80
CA LEU A 121 9.40 -14.40 -13.09
C LEU A 121 9.37 -13.02 -12.42
N ASN A 122 9.64 -11.96 -13.18
CA ASN A 122 9.60 -10.58 -12.69
C ASN A 122 8.20 -10.20 -12.14
N ARG A 123 8.17 -9.20 -11.26
CA ARG A 123 6.98 -8.64 -10.62
C ARG A 123 5.86 -8.31 -11.62
N ASP A 124 6.18 -7.69 -12.74
CA ASP A 124 5.17 -7.30 -13.75
C ASP A 124 4.51 -8.53 -14.37
N ARG A 125 5.27 -9.59 -14.66
CA ARG A 125 4.72 -10.86 -15.16
C ARG A 125 3.84 -11.54 -14.12
N ARG A 126 4.28 -11.58 -12.85
CA ARG A 126 3.45 -12.10 -11.73
C ARG A 126 2.12 -11.35 -11.61
N LEU A 127 2.15 -10.02 -11.73
CA LEU A 127 0.94 -9.19 -11.69
C LEU A 127 0.00 -9.45 -12.87
N VAL A 128 0.54 -9.62 -14.09
CA VAL A 128 -0.27 -9.99 -15.26
C VAL A 128 -1.00 -11.31 -15.03
N LEU A 129 -0.30 -12.34 -14.52
CA LEU A 129 -0.91 -13.63 -14.22
C LEU A 129 -1.98 -13.53 -13.11
N LEU A 130 -1.74 -12.74 -12.06
CA LEU A 130 -2.70 -12.50 -10.98
C LEU A 130 -3.93 -11.69 -11.43
N SER A 131 -3.78 -10.84 -12.44
CA SER A 131 -4.85 -9.97 -12.90
C SER A 131 -5.93 -10.70 -13.70
N ASP A 132 -5.62 -11.88 -14.24
CA ASP A 132 -6.56 -12.67 -15.05
C ASP A 132 -6.92 -14.00 -14.34
N PRO A 133 -8.18 -14.18 -13.92
CA PRO A 133 -8.62 -15.36 -13.19
C PRO A 133 -8.44 -16.67 -13.98
N VAL A 134 -8.59 -16.62 -15.31
CA VAL A 134 -8.41 -17.81 -16.18
C VAL A 134 -6.95 -18.25 -16.17
N THR A 135 -6.03 -17.31 -16.30
CA THR A 135 -4.59 -17.57 -16.25
C THR A 135 -4.17 -18.11 -14.87
N MET A 136 -4.66 -17.49 -13.78
CA MET A 136 -4.34 -17.91 -12.40
C MET A 136 -4.84 -19.33 -12.08
N SER A 137 -6.07 -19.66 -12.48
CA SER A 137 -6.64 -21.00 -12.28
C SER A 137 -5.95 -22.07 -13.14
N ARG A 138 -5.60 -21.76 -14.39
CA ARG A 138 -4.81 -22.67 -15.26
C ARG A 138 -3.42 -22.94 -14.71
N LEU A 139 -2.77 -21.91 -14.19
CA LEU A 139 -1.44 -22.04 -13.59
C LEU A 139 -1.47 -23.00 -12.38
N HIS A 140 -2.44 -22.81 -11.48
CA HIS A 140 -2.68 -23.71 -10.36
C HIS A 140 -2.93 -25.15 -10.83
N TYR A 141 -3.87 -25.33 -11.76
CA TYR A 141 -4.22 -26.65 -12.30
C TYR A 141 -3.01 -27.38 -12.89
N ARG A 142 -2.19 -26.72 -13.72
CA ARG A 142 -1.04 -27.37 -14.38
C ARG A 142 0.03 -27.83 -13.39
N VAL A 143 0.31 -27.01 -12.38
CA VAL A 143 1.31 -27.33 -11.35
C VAL A 143 0.81 -28.46 -10.44
N TRP A 144 -0.50 -28.51 -10.16
CA TRP A 144 -1.12 -29.60 -9.41
C TRP A 144 -1.27 -30.91 -10.19
N ALA A 145 -1.57 -30.83 -11.49
CA ALA A 145 -1.78 -32.00 -12.34
C ALA A 145 -0.46 -32.72 -12.70
N ALA A 146 0.64 -31.98 -12.80
CA ALA A 146 1.95 -32.53 -13.18
C ALA A 146 3.08 -31.99 -12.28
N PRO A 147 3.09 -32.33 -10.97
CA PRO A 147 4.09 -31.81 -10.03
C PRO A 147 5.52 -32.23 -10.39
N GLU A 148 5.71 -33.41 -10.97
CA GLU A 148 7.03 -33.91 -11.38
C GLU A 148 7.64 -33.06 -12.51
N LYS A 149 6.80 -32.63 -13.46
CA LYS A 149 7.23 -31.78 -14.58
C LYS A 149 7.66 -30.39 -14.11
N TYR A 150 7.02 -29.89 -13.06
CA TYR A 150 7.26 -28.56 -12.50
C TYR A 150 7.95 -28.64 -11.13
N SER A 151 8.88 -29.59 -10.97
CA SER A 151 9.58 -29.84 -9.71
C SER A 151 10.30 -28.61 -9.16
N SER A 152 10.85 -27.76 -10.02
CA SER A 152 11.47 -26.48 -9.60
C SER A 152 10.48 -25.54 -8.89
N TRP A 153 9.22 -25.48 -9.36
CA TRP A 153 8.16 -24.69 -8.75
C TRP A 153 7.70 -25.31 -7.42
N VAL A 154 7.53 -26.63 -7.39
CA VAL A 154 7.13 -27.36 -6.18
C VAL A 154 8.18 -27.21 -5.07
N ASN A 155 9.45 -27.41 -5.41
CA ASN A 155 10.56 -27.29 -4.48
C ASN A 155 10.67 -25.86 -3.92
N ALA A 156 10.50 -24.84 -4.78
CA ALA A 156 10.47 -23.45 -4.34
C ALA A 156 9.32 -23.21 -3.35
N TYR A 157 8.12 -23.74 -3.62
CA TYR A 157 6.98 -23.58 -2.71
C TYR A 157 7.17 -24.30 -1.37
N GLN A 158 7.78 -25.49 -1.36
CA GLN A 158 8.05 -26.24 -0.13
C GLN A 158 8.99 -25.51 0.84
N GLN A 159 9.83 -24.61 0.33
CA GLN A 159 10.73 -23.78 1.16
C GLN A 159 10.02 -22.58 1.79
N LEU A 160 8.81 -22.22 1.32
CA LEU A 160 8.09 -21.05 1.80
C LEU A 160 7.30 -21.37 3.06
N ALA A 161 7.44 -20.52 4.06
CA ALA A 161 6.64 -20.58 5.29
C ALA A 161 5.34 -19.80 5.11
N LEU A 162 4.21 -20.47 5.29
CA LEU A 162 2.92 -19.80 5.32
C LEU A 162 2.74 -19.04 6.64
N ASN A 163 2.34 -17.76 6.56
CA ASN A 163 1.94 -17.01 7.74
C ASN A 163 0.72 -17.68 8.41
N PRO A 164 0.84 -18.16 9.66
CA PRO A 164 -0.23 -18.90 10.33
C PRO A 164 -1.47 -18.03 10.61
N LEU A 165 -1.30 -16.70 10.66
CA LEU A 165 -2.41 -15.77 10.86
C LEU A 165 -3.21 -15.49 9.58
N ALA A 166 -2.65 -15.83 8.41
CA ALA A 166 -3.25 -15.50 7.11
C ALA A 166 -4.50 -16.33 6.81
N LEU A 167 -4.56 -17.57 7.28
CA LEU A 167 -5.77 -18.40 7.23
C LEU A 167 -6.43 -18.38 8.61
N LYS A 168 -7.70 -18.00 8.63
CA LYS A 168 -8.51 -18.12 9.85
C LYS A 168 -8.87 -19.60 10.00
N THR A 169 -8.10 -20.34 10.78
CA THR A 169 -8.50 -21.69 11.23
C THR A 169 -9.78 -21.52 12.03
N LYS A 170 -10.89 -22.06 11.52
CA LYS A 170 -12.13 -22.18 12.31
C LYS A 170 -11.99 -23.33 13.28
#